data_AF-A0A9D2Y1J8-F1
#
_entry.id   AF-A0A9D2Y1J8-F1
#
_cell.length_a   1.000
_cell.length_b   1.000
_cell.length_c   1.000
_cell.angle_alpha   90.00
_cell.angle_beta   90.00
_cell.angle_gamma   90.00
#
_symmetry.space_group_name_H-M   'P 1'
#
loop_
_entity.id
_entity.type
_entity.pdbx_description
1 polymer ?
#
loop_
_entity_poly.entity_id
_entity_poly.type
_entity_poly.pdbx_seq_one_letter_code
_entity_poly.pdbx_strand_id
1 'polypeptide(L)'
;MIKCCSMLNCHTQVAVLCQFLREVDYMTAFKALQEQNSHDAMDSFYDYIWDVTILEYLTHIHHKRGETEKRQVAMKAIGQTELNSSNPEEVLQLAAQKRKKRFLQAMSKLYF
;
A
#
# COMPACT_ATOMS: atom_id res chain seq x y z
N MET A 1 13.11 -8.25 -3.03
CA MET A 1 11.98 -8.23 -2.07
C MET A 1 10.64 -8.45 -2.77
N ILE A 2 10.25 -7.62 -3.74
CA ILE A 2 8.97 -7.75 -4.49
C ILE A 2 8.69 -9.19 -4.96
N LYS A 3 9.64 -9.82 -5.70
CA LYS A 3 9.49 -11.20 -6.16
C LYS A 3 9.31 -12.21 -5.02
N CYS A 4 10.07 -12.07 -3.92
CA CYS A 4 9.98 -12.95 -2.76
C CYS A 4 8.61 -12.83 -2.07
N CYS A 5 8.13 -11.61 -1.81
CA CYS A 5 6.82 -11.37 -1.19
C CYS A 5 5.69 -11.90 -2.08
N SER A 6 5.80 -11.75 -3.41
CA SER A 6 4.83 -12.33 -4.35
C SER A 6 4.80 -13.86 -4.27
N MET A 7 5.96 -14.53 -4.21
CA MET A 7 6.04 -15.98 -4.06
C MET A 7 5.56 -16.49 -2.69
N LEU A 8 5.57 -15.64 -1.65
CA LEU A 8 5.05 -15.93 -0.31
C LEU A 8 3.56 -15.60 -0.16
N ASN A 9 2.88 -15.18 -1.24
CA ASN A 9 1.50 -14.69 -1.23
C ASN A 9 1.27 -13.46 -0.31
N CYS A 10 2.29 -12.62 -0.13
CA CYS A 10 2.19 -11.35 0.63
C CYS A 10 1.93 -10.18 -0.35
N HIS A 11 0.73 -10.14 -0.92
CA HIS A 11 0.41 -9.25 -2.04
C HIS A 11 0.27 -7.77 -1.66
N THR A 12 -0.16 -7.46 -0.44
CA THR A 12 -0.21 -6.07 0.06
C THR A 12 1.20 -5.54 0.32
N GLN A 13 2.11 -6.37 0.84
CA GLN A 13 3.52 -6.02 0.97
C GLN A 13 4.18 -5.77 -0.39
N VAL A 14 3.80 -6.54 -1.43
CA VAL A 14 4.23 -6.28 -2.81
C VAL A 14 3.81 -4.87 -3.25
N ALA A 15 2.55 -4.48 -3.05
CA ALA A 15 2.05 -3.15 -3.41
C ALA A 15 2.76 -2.02 -2.64
N VAL A 16 3.07 -2.23 -1.36
CA VAL A 16 3.88 -1.27 -0.57
C VAL A 16 5.30 -1.16 -1.14
N LEU A 17 5.94 -2.29 -1.44
CA LEU A 17 7.30 -2.32 -1.98
C LEU A 17 7.41 -1.71 -3.39
N CYS A 18 6.37 -1.78 -4.21
CA CYS A 18 6.36 -1.13 -5.53
C CYS A 18 6.55 0.40 -5.45
N GLN A 19 6.14 1.03 -4.34
CA GLN A 19 6.34 2.47 -4.13
C GLN A 19 7.80 2.82 -3.74
N PHE A 20 8.62 1.84 -3.36
CA PHE A 20 10.04 2.08 -3.01
C PHE A 20 10.94 2.29 -4.23
N LEU A 21 10.45 1.95 -5.42
CA LEU A 21 11.16 2.16 -6.68
C LEU A 21 11.22 3.65 -7.03
N ARG A 22 12.15 4.03 -7.92
CA ARG A 22 12.24 5.42 -8.42
C ARG A 22 10.96 5.84 -9.15
N GLU A 23 10.41 4.92 -9.92
CA GLU A 23 9.10 5.02 -10.56
C GLU A 23 8.23 3.89 -10.00
N VAL A 24 7.01 4.21 -9.59
CA VAL A 24 6.10 3.23 -8.99
C VAL A 24 5.69 2.21 -10.03
N ASP A 25 5.93 0.93 -9.76
CA ASP A 25 5.49 -0.18 -10.64
C ASP A 25 4.03 -0.54 -10.36
N TYR A 26 3.12 0.24 -10.96
CA TYR A 26 1.68 0.05 -10.85
C TYR A 26 1.20 -1.29 -11.43
N MET A 27 1.85 -1.77 -12.51
CA MET A 27 1.43 -3.01 -13.16
C MET A 27 1.58 -4.20 -12.21
N THR A 28 2.73 -4.30 -11.54
CA THR A 28 2.96 -5.34 -10.53
C THR A 28 2.08 -5.13 -9.30
N ALA A 29 1.92 -3.89 -8.82
CA ALA A 29 1.10 -3.59 -7.65
C ALA A 29 -0.37 -3.99 -7.86
N PHE A 30 -0.98 -3.58 -8.98
CA PHE A 30 -2.38 -3.87 -9.29
C PHE A 30 -2.62 -5.36 -9.50
N LYS A 31 -1.71 -6.04 -10.21
CA LYS A 31 -1.77 -7.48 -10.38
C LYS A 31 -1.75 -8.20 -9.03
N ALA A 32 -0.87 -7.80 -8.12
CA ALA A 32 -0.79 -8.40 -6.79
C ALA A 32 -2.08 -8.15 -5.98
N LEU A 33 -2.58 -6.91 -5.94
CA LEU A 33 -3.80 -6.55 -5.19
C LEU A 33 -5.10 -7.21 -5.73
N GLN A 34 -5.07 -7.67 -6.98
CA GLN A 34 -6.16 -8.42 -7.57
C GLN A 34 -6.26 -9.87 -7.04
N GLU A 35 -5.19 -10.41 -6.47
CA GLU A 35 -5.21 -11.71 -5.83
C GLU A 35 -6.07 -11.69 -4.55
N GLN A 36 -6.75 -12.81 -4.25
CA GLN A 36 -7.61 -12.94 -3.07
C GLN A 36 -7.00 -13.82 -1.98
N ASN A 37 -5.94 -14.56 -2.29
CA ASN A 37 -5.26 -15.49 -1.40
C ASN A 37 -4.08 -14.83 -0.66
N SER A 38 -4.22 -13.57 -0.27
CA SER A 38 -3.17 -12.85 0.46
C SER A 38 -2.97 -13.43 1.86
N HIS A 39 -1.73 -13.72 2.20
CA HIS A 39 -1.28 -14.17 3.52
C HIS A 39 -0.60 -13.05 4.32
N ASP A 40 -0.79 -11.79 3.93
CA ASP A 40 -0.43 -10.64 4.73
C ASP A 40 -1.65 -10.01 5.40
N ALA A 41 -1.42 -9.30 6.50
CA ALA A 41 -2.45 -8.57 7.25
C ALA A 41 -2.95 -7.35 6.43
N MET A 42 -3.65 -7.63 5.32
CA MET A 42 -3.95 -6.72 4.20
C MET A 42 -4.25 -5.28 4.63
N ASP A 43 -5.38 -5.08 5.30
CA ASP A 43 -5.88 -3.76 5.72
C ASP A 43 -4.95 -3.05 6.71
N SER A 44 -4.22 -3.81 7.52
CA SER A 44 -3.21 -3.27 8.45
C SER A 44 -2.01 -2.64 7.72
N PHE A 45 -1.79 -2.98 6.45
CA PHE A 45 -0.70 -2.40 5.66
C PHE A 45 -1.09 -1.13 4.87
N TYR A 46 -2.38 -0.73 4.84
CA TYR A 46 -2.80 0.46 4.07
C TYR A 46 -2.21 1.76 4.60
N ASP A 47 -1.92 1.84 5.90
CA ASP A 47 -1.24 2.98 6.51
C ASP A 47 0.21 3.19 6.02
N TYR A 48 0.78 2.21 5.32
CA TYR A 48 2.12 2.32 4.71
C TYR A 48 2.08 2.71 3.23
N ILE A 49 0.89 2.85 2.64
CA ILE A 49 0.72 3.31 1.27
C ILE A 49 0.62 4.84 1.28
N TRP A 50 1.46 5.51 0.48
CA TRP A 50 1.39 6.95 0.26
C TRP A 50 0.97 7.33 -1.16
N ASP A 51 0.99 6.36 -2.07
CA ASP A 51 0.53 6.56 -3.43
C ASP A 51 -1.01 6.53 -3.50
N VAL A 52 -1.61 7.66 -3.89
CA VAL A 52 -3.06 7.82 -3.97
C VAL A 52 -3.67 6.91 -5.04
N THR A 53 -2.96 6.67 -6.14
CA THR A 53 -3.44 5.81 -7.24
C THR A 53 -3.60 4.36 -6.76
N ILE A 54 -2.65 3.87 -5.95
CA ILE A 54 -2.75 2.53 -5.36
C ILE A 54 -3.93 2.44 -4.38
N LEU A 55 -4.15 3.47 -3.55
CA LEU A 55 -5.28 3.50 -2.62
C LEU A 55 -6.63 3.61 -3.34
N GLU A 56 -6.71 4.37 -4.43
CA GLU A 56 -7.90 4.45 -5.27
C GLU A 56 -8.22 3.08 -5.90
N TYR A 57 -7.20 2.40 -6.43
CA TYR A 57 -7.35 1.05 -6.96
C TYR A 57 -7.84 0.05 -5.91
N LEU A 58 -7.28 0.10 -4.68
CA LEU A 58 -7.76 -0.70 -3.55
C LEU A 58 -9.24 -0.42 -3.25
N THR A 59 -9.62 0.86 -3.19
CA THR A 59 -11.01 1.27 -2.96
C THR A 59 -11.94 0.71 -4.04
N HIS A 60 -11.54 0.78 -5.30
CA HIS A 60 -12.27 0.22 -6.44
C HIS A 60 -12.44 -1.30 -6.32
N ILE A 61 -11.36 -2.03 -6.05
CA ILE A 61 -11.41 -3.49 -5.90
C ILE A 61 -12.31 -3.92 -4.76
N HIS A 62 -12.18 -3.29 -3.59
CA HIS A 62 -13.02 -3.63 -2.44
C HIS A 62 -14.49 -3.34 -2.70
N HIS A 63 -14.79 -2.23 -3.40
CA HIS A 63 -16.15 -1.96 -3.83
C HIS A 63 -16.70 -3.04 -4.76
N LYS A 64 -15.92 -3.45 -5.78
CA LYS A 64 -16.29 -4.51 -6.73
C LYS A 64 -16.52 -5.86 -6.05
N ARG A 65 -15.80 -6.14 -4.96
CA ARG A 65 -15.91 -7.39 -4.18
C ARG A 65 -16.94 -7.33 -3.04
N GLY A 66 -17.58 -6.18 -2.79
CA GLY A 66 -18.52 -6.01 -1.67
C GLY A 66 -17.83 -5.90 -0.30
N GLU A 67 -16.51 -5.71 -0.24
CA GLU A 67 -15.70 -5.61 0.98
C GLU A 67 -15.82 -4.21 1.61
N THR A 68 -16.99 -3.88 2.14
CA THR A 68 -17.33 -2.52 2.59
C THR A 68 -16.41 -2.00 3.69
N GLU A 69 -16.04 -2.83 4.67
CA GLU A 69 -15.15 -2.41 5.76
C GLU A 69 -13.76 -2.04 5.25
N LYS A 70 -13.12 -2.90 4.45
CA LYS A 70 -11.82 -2.63 3.84
C LYS A 70 -11.84 -1.40 2.93
N ARG A 71 -12.95 -1.20 2.20
CA ARG A 71 -13.18 0.01 1.41
C ARG A 71 -13.15 1.26 2.30
N GLN A 72 -13.79 1.25 3.46
CA GLN A 72 -13.77 2.39 4.38
C GLN A 72 -12.37 2.66 4.93
N VAL A 73 -11.58 1.62 5.21
CA VAL A 73 -10.17 1.78 5.63
C VAL A 73 -9.35 2.44 4.53
N ALA A 74 -9.47 1.97 3.28
CA ALA A 74 -8.78 2.56 2.13
C ALA A 74 -9.19 4.03 1.89
N MET A 75 -10.50 4.33 1.95
CA MET A 75 -11.00 5.72 1.84
C MET A 75 -10.48 6.62 2.95
N LYS A 76 -10.41 6.11 4.19
CA LYS A 76 -9.83 6.85 5.31
C LYS A 76 -8.35 7.14 5.10
N ALA A 77 -7.60 6.19 4.53
CA ALA A 77 -6.20 6.40 4.18
C ALA A 77 -6.02 7.50 3.11
N ILE A 78 -6.85 7.49 2.05
CA ILE A 78 -6.87 8.56 1.03
C ILE A 78 -7.17 9.93 1.65
N GLY A 79 -8.10 9.98 2.60
CA GLY A 79 -8.50 11.21 3.28
C GLY A 79 -7.45 11.80 4.24
N GLN A 80 -6.28 11.16 4.41
CA GLN A 80 -5.20 11.69 5.25
C GLN A 80 -4.61 12.95 4.62
N THR A 81 -4.58 14.05 5.38
CA THR A 81 -4.13 15.37 4.91
C THR A 81 -2.69 15.37 4.40
N GLU A 82 -1.83 14.52 4.94
CA GLU A 82 -0.43 14.37 4.53
C GLU A 82 -0.25 13.75 3.13
N LEU A 83 -1.28 13.07 2.60
CA LEU A 83 -1.28 12.45 1.26
C LEU A 83 -1.97 13.31 0.19
N ASN A 84 -2.39 14.53 0.54
CA ASN A 84 -3.04 15.42 -0.41
C ASN A 84 -2.07 15.79 -1.55
N SER A 85 -2.41 15.43 -2.78
CA SER A 85 -1.60 15.66 -3.98
C SER A 85 -1.33 17.14 -4.28
N SER A 86 -2.07 18.06 -3.65
CA SER A 86 -1.84 19.51 -3.73
C SER A 86 -0.85 20.02 -2.68
N ASN A 87 -0.35 19.17 -1.78
CA ASN A 87 0.71 19.56 -0.85
C ASN A 87 2.02 19.85 -1.58
N PRO A 88 2.89 20.69 -1.01
CA PRO A 88 4.27 20.84 -1.48
C PRO A 88 5.00 19.49 -1.49
N GLU A 89 5.91 19.33 -2.44
CA GLU A 89 6.68 18.09 -2.65
C GLU A 89 7.42 17.67 -1.38
N GLU A 90 7.93 18.61 -0.57
CA GLU A 90 8.64 18.30 0.67
C GLU A 90 7.74 17.61 1.70
N VAL A 91 6.45 17.98 1.75
CA VAL A 91 5.46 17.35 2.64
C VAL A 91 5.18 15.93 2.19
N LEU A 92 4.96 15.73 0.88
CA LEU A 92 4.72 14.41 0.30
C LEU A 92 5.93 13.49 0.50
N GLN A 93 7.14 14.00 0.28
CA GLN A 93 8.38 13.27 0.51
C GLN A 93 8.53 12.89 1.99
N LEU A 94 8.27 13.80 2.92
CA LEU A 94 8.33 13.50 4.36
C LEU A 94 7.31 12.43 4.76
N ALA A 95 6.08 12.52 4.27
CA ALA A 95 5.02 11.54 4.51
C ALA A 95 5.40 10.15 3.98
N ALA A 96 5.98 10.09 2.78
CA ALA A 96 6.51 8.87 2.18
C ALA A 96 7.68 8.29 2.99
N GLN A 97 8.67 9.11 3.38
CA GLN A 97 9.82 8.66 4.17
C GLN A 97 9.41 8.10 5.54
N LYS A 98 8.45 8.76 6.22
CA LYS A 98 7.89 8.28 7.48
C LYS A 98 7.23 6.90 7.32
N ARG A 99 6.45 6.70 6.27
CA ARG A 99 5.80 5.41 5.96
C ARG A 99 6.82 4.33 5.59
N LYS A 100 7.80 4.65 4.74
CA LYS A 100 8.92 3.76 4.40
C LYS A 100 9.63 3.25 5.64
N LYS A 101 10.01 4.15 6.55
CA LYS A 101 10.67 3.81 7.82
C LYS A 101 9.81 2.86 8.66
N ARG A 102 8.54 3.19 8.88
CA ARG A 102 7.64 2.36 9.71
C ARG A 102 7.41 0.99 9.08
N PHE A 103 7.23 0.93 7.76
CA PHE A 103 7.07 -0.33 7.04
C PHE A 103 8.29 -1.23 7.17
N LEU A 104 9.50 -0.69 6.94
CA LEU A 104 10.74 -1.46 7.07
C LEU A 104 10.97 -1.95 8.51
N GLN A 105 10.62 -1.15 9.52
CA GLN A 105 10.65 -1.58 10.92
C GLN A 105 9.65 -2.70 11.21
N ALA A 106 8.44 -2.64 10.65
CA ALA A 106 7.44 -3.69 10.79
C ALA A 106 7.90 -4.99 10.11
N MET A 107 8.43 -4.89 8.88
CA MET A 107 9.01 -6.03 8.15
C MET A 107 10.17 -6.66 8.93
N SER A 108 11.06 -5.84 9.50
CA SER A 108 12.17 -6.35 10.31
C SER A 108 11.70 -7.17 11.51
N LYS A 109 10.62 -6.75 12.19
CA LYS A 109 10.05 -7.48 13.33
C LYS A 109 9.25 -8.73 12.93
N LEU A 110 8.78 -8.77 11.68
CA LEU A 110 7.99 -9.88 11.17
C LEU A 110 8.87 -11.09 10.81
N TYR A 111 10.09 -10.82 10.34
CA TYR A 111 11.00 -11.85 9.80
C TYR A 111 12.19 -12.17 10.70
N PHE A 112 12.49 -11.35 11.72
CA PHE A 112 13.60 -11.51 12.65
C PHE A 112 13.14 -11.25 14.08
#